data_AF-A0A166B0M0-F1
#
_entry.id   AF-A0A166B0M0-F1
#
_cell.length_a   1.000
_cell.length_b   1.000
_cell.length_c   1.000
_cell.angle_alpha   90.00
_cell.angle_beta   90.00
_cell.angle_gamma   90.00
#
_symmetry.space_group_name_H-M   'P 1'
#
loop_
_entity.id
_entity.type
_entity.pdbx_description
1 polymer ?
#
loop_
_entity_poly.entity_id
_entity_poly.type
_entity_poly.pdbx_seq_one_letter_code
_entity_poly.pdbx_strand_id
1 'polypeptide(L)'
;MGILALPAELSLKCLEGLSIQDVINVAQTCSRLRSLVLSNRLALLNTSNSHAIAAPRGSAIADISSQCLYKIAAKSAAVSKRLHAGSPQERLVSVKQVFYDMSSISLNPPWRDCSPWSFFLSEDILAFQRARSVVVLKCSPGDSAPSTWHRWTQLDLGKELYQAQCSISQDGHSLIIASVALYPTRLSVDEICLTDEHFGIRRTHLRILTPLEDRQMYSLAVGDPYVAMVFPARRILIINWRACVGAIYELEDPDWINNAPVLEGILNDEHVLWGGDSLVFRPGEPVAVFVSFKSGGITLHTIDIPSDMPAIQSFSASISGWTNRVLSARSQFTHNFPNVPASNKVF
;
A
#
# COMPACT_ATOMS: atom_id res chain seq x y z
N MET A 1 -0.56 -43.22 21.38
CA MET A 1 0.68 -42.96 20.61
C MET A 1 0.65 -41.51 20.16
N GLY A 2 1.68 -40.72 20.48
CA GLY A 2 1.70 -39.28 20.17
C GLY A 2 2.28 -38.97 18.78
N ILE A 3 2.03 -37.75 18.29
CA ILE A 3 2.54 -37.24 17.00
C ILE A 3 4.06 -37.37 16.82
N LEU A 4 4.81 -37.43 17.93
CA LEU A 4 6.26 -37.60 17.97
C LEU A 4 6.72 -39.03 17.63
N ALA A 5 5.83 -40.02 17.65
CA ALA A 5 6.15 -41.39 17.23
C ALA A 5 5.98 -41.60 15.72
N LEU A 6 5.43 -40.62 15.01
CA LEU A 6 5.17 -40.70 13.57
C LEU A 6 6.44 -40.38 12.74
N PRO A 7 6.54 -40.93 11.52
CA PRO A 7 7.43 -40.44 10.48
C PRO A 7 7.20 -38.96 10.17
N ALA A 8 8.24 -38.27 9.71
CA ALA A 8 8.22 -36.82 9.46
C ALA A 8 7.11 -36.41 8.48
N GLU A 9 6.84 -37.22 7.47
CA GLU A 9 5.82 -36.99 6.44
C GLU A 9 4.42 -37.02 7.03
N LEU A 10 4.14 -37.99 7.92
CA LEU A 10 2.85 -38.08 8.60
C LEU A 10 2.70 -36.96 9.63
N SER A 11 3.78 -36.60 10.34
CA SER A 11 3.77 -35.45 11.24
C SER A 11 3.50 -34.14 10.49
N LEU A 12 4.09 -33.93 9.30
CA LEU A 12 3.83 -32.76 8.46
C LEU A 12 2.40 -32.72 7.95
N LYS A 13 1.84 -33.87 7.56
CA LYS A 13 0.45 -33.99 7.13
C LYS A 13 -0.53 -33.60 8.24
N CYS A 14 -0.19 -33.86 9.50
CA CYS A 14 -0.97 -33.39 10.65
C CYS A 14 -0.93 -31.86 10.84
N LEU A 15 0.02 -31.15 10.23
CA LEU A 15 0.13 -29.68 10.28
C LEU A 15 -0.58 -28.98 9.12
N GLU A 16 -0.97 -29.71 8.08
CA GLU A 16 -1.66 -29.16 6.93
C GLU A 16 -3.03 -28.57 7.32
N GLY A 17 -3.36 -27.41 6.76
CA GLY A 17 -4.62 -26.70 7.04
C GLY A 17 -4.67 -25.95 8.37
N LEU A 18 -3.71 -26.19 9.28
CA LEU A 18 -3.57 -25.37 10.49
C LEU A 18 -3.24 -23.92 10.12
N SER A 19 -3.53 -22.99 11.04
CA SER A 19 -3.10 -21.60 10.84
C SER A 19 -1.58 -21.47 11.05
N ILE A 20 -0.98 -20.43 10.48
CA ILE A 20 0.43 -20.08 10.73
C ILE A 20 0.73 -20.02 12.24
N GLN A 21 -0.17 -19.43 13.03
CA GLN A 21 -0.02 -19.30 14.47
C GLN A 21 0.05 -20.66 15.16
N ASP A 22 -0.79 -21.61 14.75
CA ASP A 22 -0.82 -22.96 15.32
C ASP A 22 0.47 -23.72 15.00
N VAL A 23 0.93 -23.66 13.74
CA VAL A 23 2.20 -24.29 13.33
C VAL A 23 3.38 -23.73 14.13
N ILE A 24 3.42 -22.42 14.37
CA ILE A 24 4.45 -21.79 15.21
C ILE A 24 4.34 -22.28 16.66
N ASN A 25 3.13 -22.34 17.22
CA ASN A 25 2.92 -22.82 18.58
C ASN A 25 3.39 -24.28 18.72
N VAL A 26 3.05 -25.14 17.75
CA VAL A 26 3.51 -26.54 17.69
C VAL A 26 5.04 -26.61 17.66
N ALA A 27 5.69 -25.80 16.81
CA ALA A 27 7.15 -25.71 16.74
C ALA A 27 7.80 -25.22 18.04
N GLN A 28 7.07 -24.51 18.90
CA GLN A 28 7.55 -24.05 20.20
C GLN A 28 7.40 -25.08 21.32
N THR A 29 6.64 -26.17 21.11
CA THR A 29 6.40 -27.19 22.13
C THR A 29 7.60 -28.11 22.38
N CYS A 30 8.34 -28.51 21.34
CA CYS A 30 9.50 -29.37 21.49
C CYS A 30 10.52 -29.21 20.35
N SER A 31 11.78 -29.60 20.62
CA SER A 31 12.89 -29.48 19.67
C SER A 31 12.69 -30.27 18.38
N ARG A 32 12.06 -31.45 18.45
CA ARG A 32 11.78 -32.30 17.28
C ARG A 32 10.79 -31.65 16.32
N LEU A 33 9.67 -31.13 16.85
CA LEU A 33 8.68 -30.41 16.05
C LEU A 33 9.24 -29.08 15.52
N ARG A 34 10.04 -28.39 16.34
CA ARG A 34 10.79 -27.21 15.90
C ARG A 34 11.67 -27.51 14.70
N SER A 35 12.46 -28.59 14.77
CA SER A 35 13.37 -29.02 13.71
C SER A 35 12.59 -29.42 12.45
N LEU A 36 11.48 -30.14 12.59
CA LEU A 36 10.60 -30.51 11.48
C LEU A 36 10.08 -29.28 10.71
N VAL A 37 9.57 -28.28 11.43
CA VAL A 37 9.06 -27.04 10.80
C VAL A 37 10.20 -26.21 10.20
N LEU A 38 11.35 -26.12 10.88
CA LEU A 38 12.52 -25.37 10.40
C LEU A 38 13.22 -26.03 9.21
N SER A 39 13.00 -27.32 8.96
CA SER A 39 13.61 -28.05 7.84
C SER A 39 12.66 -28.22 6.65
N ASN A 40 11.36 -28.01 6.83
CA ASN A 40 10.37 -28.25 5.79
C ASN A 40 9.46 -27.03 5.56
N ARG A 41 9.54 -26.47 4.36
CA ARG A 41 8.80 -25.25 3.97
C ARG A 41 7.30 -25.50 3.85
N LEU A 42 6.91 -26.71 3.45
CA LEU A 42 5.51 -27.07 3.25
C LEU A 42 4.70 -26.96 4.55
N ALA A 43 5.36 -27.12 5.71
CA ALA A 43 4.73 -26.92 7.01
C ALA A 43 4.08 -25.53 7.16
N LEU A 44 4.66 -24.50 6.53
CA LEU A 44 4.13 -23.12 6.58
C LEU A 44 3.34 -22.77 5.32
N LEU A 45 3.71 -23.30 4.16
CA LEU A 45 3.03 -23.00 2.89
C LEU A 45 1.65 -23.67 2.78
N ASN A 46 1.46 -24.83 3.40
CA ASN A 46 0.18 -25.56 3.44
C ASN A 46 -0.73 -25.13 4.59
N THR A 47 -0.44 -23.99 5.22
CA THR A 47 -1.33 -23.40 6.24
C THR A 47 -2.55 -22.75 5.58
N SER A 48 -3.67 -22.71 6.29
CA SER A 48 -4.93 -22.13 5.78
C SER A 48 -4.83 -20.63 5.45
N ASN A 49 -3.90 -19.92 6.10
CA ASN A 49 -3.66 -18.50 5.92
C ASN A 49 -2.25 -18.19 5.42
N SER A 50 -1.64 -19.08 4.61
CA SER A 50 -0.28 -18.92 4.07
C SER A 50 -0.04 -17.60 3.33
N HIS A 51 -1.08 -17.02 2.73
CA HIS A 51 -1.06 -15.69 2.11
C HIS A 51 -0.70 -14.54 3.06
N ALA A 52 -0.82 -14.74 4.39
CA ALA A 52 -0.42 -13.74 5.39
C ALA A 52 1.11 -13.67 5.60
N ILE A 53 1.88 -14.59 5.03
CA ILE A 53 3.34 -14.54 5.03
C ILE A 53 3.80 -13.64 3.88
N ALA A 54 4.15 -12.40 4.21
CA ALA A 54 4.76 -11.49 3.25
C ALA A 54 6.20 -11.94 2.94
N ALA A 55 6.48 -12.22 1.66
CA ALA A 55 7.85 -12.47 1.21
C ALA A 55 8.71 -11.21 1.40
N PRO A 56 10.01 -11.35 1.72
CA PRO A 56 10.94 -10.24 1.66
C PRO A 56 10.98 -9.64 0.26
N ARG A 57 11.22 -8.34 0.18
CA ARG A 57 11.30 -7.61 -1.08
C ARG A 57 12.27 -8.31 -2.05
N GLY A 58 11.76 -8.58 -3.26
CA GLY A 58 12.50 -9.18 -4.37
C GLY A 58 12.92 -10.63 -4.18
N SER A 59 12.27 -11.33 -3.24
CA SER A 59 12.36 -12.78 -3.13
C SER A 59 11.01 -13.39 -3.47
N ALA A 60 10.97 -14.37 -4.36
CA ALA A 60 9.79 -15.22 -4.44
C ALA A 60 9.70 -16.04 -3.15
N ILE A 61 8.48 -16.34 -2.68
CA ILE A 61 8.30 -17.27 -1.55
C ILE A 61 9.05 -18.58 -1.82
N ALA A 62 9.13 -18.99 -3.09
CA ALA A 62 9.86 -20.13 -3.63
C ALA A 62 11.38 -20.13 -3.35
N ASP A 63 12.01 -18.97 -3.16
CA ASP A 63 13.46 -18.86 -2.99
C ASP A 63 13.89 -18.72 -1.52
N ILE A 64 12.93 -18.53 -0.61
CA ILE A 64 13.19 -18.32 0.82
C ILE A 64 13.52 -19.66 1.50
N SER A 65 14.61 -19.71 2.27
CA SER A 65 14.93 -20.89 3.09
C SER A 65 13.84 -21.17 4.14
N SER A 66 13.65 -22.44 4.50
CA SER A 66 12.68 -22.85 5.55
C SER A 66 12.87 -22.10 6.87
N GLN A 67 14.11 -21.87 7.26
CA GLN A 67 14.45 -21.14 8.48
C GLN A 67 14.06 -19.66 8.38
N CYS A 68 14.28 -19.03 7.24
CA CYS A 68 13.88 -17.64 7.01
C CYS A 68 12.36 -17.52 6.97
N LEU A 69 11.68 -18.45 6.27
CA LEU A 69 10.22 -18.51 6.20
C LEU A 69 9.59 -18.63 7.59
N TYR A 70 10.16 -19.47 8.46
CA TYR A 70 9.73 -19.58 9.85
C TYR A 70 9.92 -18.28 10.65
N LYS A 71 11.04 -17.57 10.46
CA LYS A 71 11.28 -16.28 11.13
C LYS A 71 10.24 -15.24 10.71
N ILE A 72 9.93 -15.17 9.42
CA ILE A 72 8.91 -14.25 8.88
C ILE A 72 7.54 -14.62 9.44
N ALA A 73 7.15 -15.88 9.35
CA ALA A 73 5.89 -16.38 9.88
C ALA A 73 5.73 -16.07 11.37
N ALA A 74 6.78 -16.33 12.17
CA ALA A 74 6.81 -16.02 13.61
C ALA A 74 6.62 -14.53 13.89
N LYS A 75 7.26 -13.67 13.10
CA LYS A 75 7.09 -12.21 13.21
C LYS A 75 5.66 -11.78 12.84
N SER A 76 5.11 -12.28 11.74
CA SER A 76 3.73 -11.99 11.32
C SER A 76 2.70 -12.43 12.35
N ALA A 77 2.85 -13.64 12.90
CA ALA A 77 1.98 -14.17 13.95
C ALA A 77 2.05 -13.32 15.24
N ALA A 78 3.26 -12.92 15.66
CA ALA A 78 3.43 -12.01 16.79
C ALA A 78 2.82 -10.63 16.54
N VAL A 79 2.88 -10.09 15.31
CA VAL A 79 2.21 -8.84 14.95
C VAL A 79 0.69 -9.00 15.00
N SER A 80 0.15 -10.03 14.35
CA SER A 80 -1.28 -10.33 14.34
C SER A 80 -1.85 -10.51 15.74
N LYS A 81 -1.18 -11.30 16.59
CA LYS A 81 -1.58 -11.49 17.99
C LYS A 81 -1.62 -10.17 18.77
N ARG A 82 -0.70 -9.24 18.51
CA ARG A 82 -0.71 -7.91 19.15
C ARG A 82 -1.85 -7.04 18.64
N LEU A 83 -2.15 -7.08 17.35
CA LEU A 83 -3.29 -6.35 16.78
C LEU A 83 -4.64 -6.92 17.25
N HIS A 84 -4.70 -8.22 17.56
CA HIS A 84 -5.88 -8.90 18.09
C HIS A 84 -5.99 -8.93 19.62
N ALA A 85 -4.95 -8.51 20.36
CA ALA A 85 -5.00 -8.44 21.82
C ALA A 85 -6.00 -7.35 22.22
N GLY A 86 -7.25 -7.75 22.41
CA GLY A 86 -8.43 -6.91 22.61
C GLY A 86 -8.43 -6.09 23.90
N SER A 87 -7.58 -5.06 23.98
CA SER A 87 -7.84 -3.90 24.82
C SER A 87 -8.54 -2.83 23.97
N PRO A 88 -9.80 -2.46 24.27
CA PRO A 88 -10.52 -1.43 23.52
C PRO A 88 -9.93 -0.02 23.63
N GLN A 89 -8.85 0.18 24.40
CA GLN A 89 -8.39 1.51 24.84
C GLN A 89 -6.88 1.68 24.98
N GLU A 90 -6.06 0.68 24.67
CA GLU A 90 -4.62 0.90 24.68
C GLU A 90 -4.21 1.76 23.49
N ARG A 91 -3.87 3.04 23.78
CA ARG A 91 -3.22 3.94 22.83
C ARG A 91 -2.09 3.19 22.14
N LEU A 92 -1.92 3.38 20.84
CA LEU A 92 -0.77 2.85 20.12
C LEU A 92 0.52 3.36 20.79
N VAL A 93 1.20 2.48 21.55
CA VAL A 93 2.47 2.80 22.20
C VAL A 93 3.59 2.46 21.23
N SER A 94 4.51 3.41 21.01
CA SER A 94 5.72 3.13 20.25
C SER A 94 6.59 2.13 21.03
N VAL A 95 6.83 0.96 20.43
CA VAL A 95 7.61 -0.12 21.07
C VAL A 95 9.10 -0.05 20.70
N LYS A 96 9.42 0.52 19.55
CA LYS A 96 10.80 0.70 19.07
C LYS A 96 10.93 2.07 18.44
N GLN A 97 11.81 2.90 19.03
CA GLN A 97 12.25 4.14 18.42
C GLN A 97 13.66 3.91 17.88
N VAL A 98 13.84 4.19 16.59
CA VAL A 98 15.14 4.17 15.93
C VAL A 98 15.44 5.58 15.48
N PHE A 99 16.59 6.10 15.89
CA PHE A 99 17.07 7.42 15.50
C PHE A 99 18.08 7.24 14.38
N TYR A 100 17.85 7.92 13.27
CA TYR A 100 18.78 7.97 12.17
C TYR A 100 19.39 9.36 12.07
N ASP A 101 20.72 9.42 11.96
CA ASP A 101 21.42 10.69 11.78
C ASP A 101 21.20 11.24 10.36
N MET A 102 20.54 12.39 10.27
CA MET A 102 20.21 13.08 9.02
C MET A 102 21.22 14.16 8.63
N SER A 103 22.18 14.45 9.50
CA SER A 103 23.10 15.59 9.34
C SER A 103 24.05 15.45 8.14
N SER A 104 24.36 14.21 7.75
CA SER A 104 25.23 13.89 6.61
C SER A 104 24.54 13.99 5.24
N ILE A 105 23.21 14.16 5.21
CA ILE A 105 22.45 14.26 3.97
C ILE A 105 22.33 15.72 3.53
N SER A 106 23.06 16.06 2.47
CA SER A 106 23.00 17.38 1.83
C SER A 106 21.78 17.48 0.90
N LEU A 107 20.65 17.89 1.45
CA LEU A 107 19.42 18.13 0.68
C LEU A 107 19.37 19.55 0.09
N ASN A 108 18.67 19.67 -1.05
CA ASN A 108 18.31 20.97 -1.63
C ASN A 108 16.77 21.09 -1.73
N PRO A 109 16.12 22.02 -0.99
CA PRO A 109 16.69 22.96 -0.01
C PRO A 109 17.19 22.24 1.27
N PRO A 110 18.02 22.84 2.14
CA PRO A 110 18.45 22.24 3.42
C PRO A 110 17.31 21.92 4.39
N TRP A 111 17.48 20.93 5.28
CA TRP A 111 16.45 20.42 6.20
C TRP A 111 15.58 21.46 6.92
N ARG A 112 16.16 22.60 7.32
CA ARG A 112 15.45 23.65 8.06
C ARG A 112 14.36 24.35 7.27
N ASP A 113 14.44 24.31 5.94
CA ASP A 113 13.62 25.17 5.08
C ASP A 113 12.27 24.53 4.74
N CYS A 114 12.17 23.20 4.83
CA CYS A 114 10.99 22.44 4.44
C CYS A 114 10.89 21.14 5.25
N SER A 115 9.75 20.94 5.91
CA SER A 115 9.44 19.70 6.61
C SER A 115 9.08 18.57 5.63
N PRO A 116 9.48 17.33 5.91
CA PRO A 116 9.03 16.16 5.16
C PRO A 116 7.54 15.86 5.40
N TRP A 117 6.89 15.30 4.39
CA TRP A 117 5.49 14.86 4.43
C TRP A 117 5.28 13.69 3.46
N SER A 118 4.10 13.06 3.48
CA SER A 118 3.78 11.91 2.63
C SER A 118 4.83 10.78 2.74
N PHE A 119 4.93 10.18 3.94
CA PHE A 119 5.91 9.14 4.20
C PHE A 119 5.47 7.79 3.63
N PHE A 120 6.42 7.09 3.04
CA PHE A 120 6.32 5.73 2.57
C PHE A 120 7.41 4.89 3.21
N LEU A 121 7.03 3.80 3.87
CA LEU A 121 7.95 2.86 4.50
C LEU A 121 7.68 1.45 3.97
N SER A 122 8.70 0.82 3.40
CA SER A 122 8.67 -0.58 3.01
C SER A 122 9.99 -1.25 3.36
N GLU A 123 9.96 -2.13 4.35
CA GLU A 123 11.14 -2.80 4.92
C GLU A 123 12.23 -1.81 5.37
N ASP A 124 13.33 -1.72 4.63
CA ASP A 124 14.48 -0.84 4.82
C ASP A 124 14.45 0.42 3.93
N ILE A 125 13.39 0.64 3.15
CA ILE A 125 13.24 1.81 2.30
C ILE A 125 12.28 2.80 2.94
N LEU A 126 12.79 4.01 3.20
CA LEU A 126 12.00 5.17 3.62
C LEU A 126 12.02 6.20 2.49
N ALA A 127 10.85 6.49 1.94
CA ALA A 127 10.66 7.60 1.00
C ALA A 127 9.72 8.64 1.60
N PHE A 128 9.95 9.90 1.29
CA PHE A 128 9.04 10.98 1.69
C PHE A 128 9.15 12.14 0.73
N GLN A 129 8.06 12.90 0.63
CA GLN A 129 8.05 14.14 -0.11
C GLN A 129 8.61 15.27 0.75
N ARG A 130 9.42 16.13 0.13
CA ARG A 130 9.97 17.30 0.78
C ARG A 130 10.18 18.41 -0.25
N ALA A 131 9.65 19.60 0.05
CA ALA A 131 9.64 20.71 -0.89
C ALA A 131 9.10 20.23 -2.27
N ARG A 132 9.92 20.32 -3.31
CA ARG A 132 9.62 19.87 -4.69
C ARG A 132 10.38 18.61 -5.07
N SER A 133 10.66 17.75 -4.10
CA SER A 133 11.43 16.53 -4.30
C SER A 133 10.84 15.34 -3.54
N VAL A 134 11.13 14.14 -4.01
CA VAL A 134 10.97 12.91 -3.23
C VAL A 134 12.36 12.45 -2.82
N VAL A 135 12.59 12.32 -1.52
CA VAL A 135 13.83 11.78 -0.97
C VAL A 135 13.61 10.30 -0.69
N VAL A 136 14.57 9.47 -1.08
CA VAL A 136 14.54 8.02 -0.89
C VAL A 136 15.78 7.58 -0.14
N LEU A 137 15.58 6.92 0.98
CA LEU A 137 16.62 6.47 1.90
C LEU A 137 16.59 4.94 1.99
N LYS A 138 17.77 4.32 1.92
CA LYS A 138 17.98 2.92 2.27
C LYS A 138 18.58 2.85 3.68
N CYS A 139 17.72 2.51 4.63
CA CYS A 139 18.00 2.42 6.06
C CYS A 139 18.86 1.19 6.37
N SER A 140 19.81 1.31 7.28
CA SER A 140 20.40 0.12 7.90
C SER A 140 19.34 -0.66 8.68
N PRO A 141 19.46 -2.00 8.79
CA PRO A 141 18.62 -2.80 9.68
C PRO A 141 18.68 -2.20 11.10
N GLY A 142 17.53 -1.97 11.74
CA GLY A 142 17.46 -1.27 13.03
C GLY A 142 18.12 -1.98 14.23
N ASP A 143 18.91 -3.02 13.99
CA ASP A 143 19.72 -3.74 14.99
C ASP A 143 21.22 -3.44 14.82
N SER A 144 21.64 -2.74 13.75
CA SER A 144 23.00 -2.21 13.63
C SER A 144 23.08 -0.81 14.27
N ALA A 145 23.92 -0.68 15.29
CA ALA A 145 24.27 0.59 15.90
C ALA A 145 25.64 1.07 15.37
N PRO A 146 25.79 2.35 14.95
CA PRO A 146 24.75 3.36 14.83
C PRO A 146 23.79 3.08 13.66
N SER A 147 22.50 3.38 13.83
CA SER A 147 21.52 3.30 12.75
C SER A 147 21.77 4.42 11.75
N THR A 148 22.47 4.09 10.68
CA THR A 148 22.81 5.02 9.61
C THR A 148 21.99 4.72 8.37
N TRP A 149 22.07 5.59 7.37
CA TRP A 149 21.58 5.31 6.03
C TRP A 149 22.75 4.80 5.22
N HIS A 150 22.57 3.70 4.53
CA HIS A 150 23.64 3.19 3.67
C HIS A 150 23.70 3.97 2.36
N ARG A 151 22.55 4.38 1.83
CA ARG A 151 22.42 5.09 0.56
C ARG A 151 21.20 5.99 0.55
N TRP A 152 21.26 7.05 -0.25
CA TRP A 152 20.13 7.94 -0.47
C TRP A 152 20.14 8.51 -1.88
N THR A 153 18.97 8.92 -2.35
CA THR A 153 18.80 9.67 -3.60
C THR A 153 17.68 10.70 -3.45
N GLN A 154 17.67 11.69 -4.33
CA GLN A 154 16.64 12.72 -4.39
C GLN A 154 16.11 12.81 -5.82
N LEU A 155 14.79 12.74 -5.96
CA LEU A 155 14.08 12.96 -7.20
C LEU A 155 13.50 14.38 -7.21
N ASP A 156 14.03 15.27 -8.05
CA ASP A 156 13.44 16.58 -8.26
C ASP A 156 12.19 16.47 -9.14
N LEU A 157 11.06 16.95 -8.60
CA LEU A 157 9.75 16.91 -9.27
C LEU A 157 9.54 18.12 -10.19
N GLY A 158 10.28 19.22 -10.01
CA GLY A 158 10.18 20.41 -10.85
C GLY A 158 9.92 21.68 -10.06
N LYS A 159 9.31 22.68 -10.70
CA LYS A 159 9.01 23.98 -10.07
C LYS A 159 7.56 24.09 -9.59
N GLU A 160 6.69 23.22 -10.09
CA GLU A 160 5.28 23.19 -9.77
C GLU A 160 5.03 22.65 -8.35
N LEU A 161 3.81 22.78 -7.85
CA LEU A 161 3.36 22.06 -6.65
C LEU A 161 3.03 20.64 -7.05
N TYR A 162 3.59 19.66 -6.32
CA TYR A 162 3.38 18.25 -6.62
C TYR A 162 2.70 17.52 -5.46
N GLN A 163 1.91 16.52 -5.79
CA GLN A 163 1.58 15.42 -4.90
C GLN A 163 2.28 14.16 -5.41
N ALA A 164 2.93 13.41 -4.53
CA ALA A 164 3.59 12.16 -4.88
C ALA A 164 3.08 10.98 -4.04
N GLN A 165 3.04 9.82 -4.67
CA GLN A 165 2.73 8.54 -4.05
C GLN A 165 3.78 7.51 -4.48
N CYS A 166 4.06 6.57 -3.59
CA CYS A 166 5.11 5.59 -3.76
C CYS A 166 4.56 4.16 -3.63
N SER A 167 5.09 3.24 -4.43
CA SER A 167 4.88 1.81 -4.30
C SER A 167 6.16 1.06 -4.61
N ILE A 168 6.31 -0.14 -4.07
CA ILE A 168 7.34 -1.08 -4.53
C ILE A 168 6.84 -1.82 -5.77
N SER A 169 7.76 -2.08 -6.70
CA SER A 169 7.54 -2.95 -7.87
C SER A 169 7.25 -4.40 -7.47
N GLN A 170 6.60 -5.19 -8.34
CA GLN A 170 6.25 -6.58 -8.01
C GLN A 170 7.49 -7.46 -7.75
N ASP A 171 8.58 -7.18 -8.45
CA ASP A 171 9.88 -7.84 -8.26
C ASP A 171 10.69 -7.26 -7.09
N GLY A 172 10.19 -6.23 -6.40
CA GLY A 172 10.86 -5.61 -5.27
C GLY A 172 12.16 -4.85 -5.59
N HIS A 173 12.57 -4.77 -6.86
CA HIS A 173 13.88 -4.21 -7.21
C HIS A 173 13.84 -2.71 -7.47
N SER A 174 12.66 -2.12 -7.54
CA SER A 174 12.45 -0.71 -7.81
C SER A 174 11.36 -0.07 -6.94
N LEU A 175 11.54 1.22 -6.66
CA LEU A 175 10.53 2.11 -6.14
C LEU A 175 9.82 2.82 -7.30
N ILE A 176 8.52 2.69 -7.38
CA ILE A 176 7.66 3.40 -8.33
C ILE A 176 7.14 4.66 -7.64
N ILE A 177 7.39 5.81 -8.26
CA ILE A 177 6.94 7.12 -7.80
C ILE A 177 5.98 7.68 -8.84
N ALA A 178 4.71 7.74 -8.49
CA ALA A 178 3.75 8.55 -9.22
C ALA A 178 3.78 9.96 -8.65
N SER A 179 3.87 10.96 -9.51
CA SER A 179 3.82 12.36 -9.12
C SER A 179 2.89 13.14 -10.04
N VAL A 180 2.12 14.05 -9.48
CA VAL A 180 1.24 14.94 -10.23
C VAL A 180 1.56 16.39 -9.91
N ALA A 181 1.93 17.15 -10.93
CA ALA A 181 1.96 18.61 -10.83
C ALA A 181 0.51 19.10 -10.72
N LEU A 182 0.18 20.00 -9.80
CA LEU A 182 -1.19 20.49 -9.66
C LEU A 182 -1.54 21.49 -10.79
N TYR A 183 -0.57 22.32 -11.23
CA TYR A 183 -0.79 23.37 -12.22
C TYR A 183 0.43 23.61 -13.13
N PRO A 184 0.33 23.35 -14.45
CA PRO A 184 -0.72 22.59 -15.13
C PRO A 184 -0.72 21.12 -14.67
N THR A 185 -1.87 20.45 -14.70
CA THR A 185 -1.97 19.08 -14.20
C THR A 185 -1.16 18.11 -15.07
N ARG A 186 -0.10 17.55 -14.49
CA ARG A 186 0.86 16.70 -15.22
C ARG A 186 1.18 15.47 -14.39
N LEU A 187 0.69 14.32 -14.83
CA LEU A 187 1.02 13.03 -14.23
C LEU A 187 2.37 12.54 -14.76
N SER A 188 3.24 12.11 -13.86
CA SER A 188 4.50 11.45 -14.18
C SER A 188 4.65 10.17 -13.37
N VAL A 189 5.21 9.13 -14.00
CA VAL A 189 5.61 7.89 -13.31
C VAL A 189 7.10 7.71 -13.53
N ASP A 190 7.83 7.73 -12.41
CA ASP A 190 9.25 7.49 -12.33
C ASP A 190 9.52 6.19 -11.58
N GLU A 191 10.56 5.47 -12.01
CA GLU A 191 11.06 4.27 -11.36
C GLU A 191 12.48 4.54 -10.86
N ILE A 192 12.76 4.21 -9.61
CA ILE A 192 14.09 4.31 -8.99
C ILE A 192 14.54 2.91 -8.63
N CYS A 193 15.70 2.49 -9.14
CA CYS A 193 16.27 1.19 -8.78
C CYS A 193 16.72 1.16 -7.31
N LEU A 194 16.42 0.06 -6.61
CA LEU A 194 16.71 -0.18 -5.19
C LEU A 194 17.82 -1.22 -4.97
N THR A 195 18.34 -1.82 -6.03
CA THR A 195 19.44 -2.79 -5.95
C THR A 195 20.73 -2.13 -5.45
N ASP A 196 21.60 -2.91 -4.79
CA ASP A 196 22.86 -2.39 -4.26
C ASP A 196 23.88 -2.00 -5.34
N GLU A 197 23.69 -2.33 -6.60
CA GLU A 197 24.61 -1.87 -7.65
C GLU A 197 24.12 -0.58 -8.29
N HIS A 198 22.79 -0.44 -8.44
CA HIS A 198 22.18 0.61 -9.25
C HIS A 198 21.28 1.53 -8.42
N PHE A 199 21.43 1.53 -7.08
CA PHE A 199 20.60 2.32 -6.19
C PHE A 199 20.53 3.78 -6.63
N GLY A 200 19.32 4.29 -6.80
CA GLY A 200 19.07 5.69 -7.16
C GLY A 200 19.05 5.97 -8.66
N ILE A 201 19.38 5.01 -9.53
CA ILE A 201 19.22 5.17 -10.97
C ILE A 201 17.73 5.33 -11.30
N ARG A 202 17.39 6.44 -11.95
CA ARG A 202 16.04 6.85 -12.31
C ARG A 202 15.71 6.47 -13.76
N ARG A 203 14.50 5.99 -13.99
CA ARG A 203 13.87 5.88 -15.30
C ARG A 203 12.50 6.52 -15.27
N THR A 204 12.22 7.43 -16.19
CA THR A 204 10.86 7.97 -16.38
C THR A 204 10.12 7.10 -17.39
N HIS A 205 8.93 6.61 -17.03
CA HIS A 205 8.09 5.78 -17.91
C HIS A 205 6.94 6.55 -18.54
N LEU A 206 6.31 7.42 -17.75
CA LEU A 206 5.12 8.15 -18.15
C LEU A 206 5.31 9.63 -17.83
N ARG A 207 4.93 10.49 -18.77
CA ARG A 207 4.59 11.89 -18.52
C ARG A 207 3.36 12.20 -19.36
N ILE A 208 2.29 12.72 -18.78
CA ILE A 208 1.06 13.04 -19.52
C ILE A 208 0.50 14.35 -18.98
N LEU A 209 0.07 15.21 -19.89
CA LEU A 209 -0.73 16.38 -19.53
C LEU A 209 -2.18 15.95 -19.40
N THR A 210 -2.76 16.18 -18.23
CA THR A 210 -4.18 15.91 -18.01
C THR A 210 -4.95 17.22 -18.17
N PRO A 211 -5.56 17.49 -19.33
CA PRO A 211 -6.35 18.71 -19.59
C PRO A 211 -7.69 18.71 -18.85
N LEU A 212 -7.87 17.84 -17.85
CA LEU A 212 -9.15 17.71 -17.16
C LEU A 212 -9.51 19.08 -16.60
N GLU A 213 -10.65 19.59 -17.06
CA GLU A 213 -11.17 20.92 -16.72
C GLU A 213 -11.42 21.05 -15.20
N ASP A 214 -11.59 19.90 -14.54
CA ASP A 214 -11.64 19.76 -13.10
C ASP A 214 -10.28 19.99 -12.46
N ARG A 215 -10.11 21.20 -11.93
CA ARG A 215 -8.92 21.68 -11.21
C ARG A 215 -8.67 21.00 -9.86
N GLN A 216 -9.48 20.01 -9.50
CA GLN A 216 -9.38 19.30 -8.23
C GLN A 216 -9.17 17.80 -8.49
N MET A 217 -8.16 17.25 -7.83
CA MET A 217 -7.91 15.82 -7.75
C MET A 217 -8.05 15.44 -6.27
N TYR A 218 -8.83 14.41 -5.96
CA TYR A 218 -8.98 13.92 -4.59
C TYR A 218 -7.82 13.04 -4.17
N SER A 219 -7.36 12.16 -5.06
CA SER A 219 -6.32 11.21 -4.73
C SER A 219 -5.47 10.80 -5.92
N LEU A 220 -4.23 10.45 -5.62
CA LEU A 220 -3.30 9.75 -6.51
C LEU A 220 -3.07 8.36 -5.92
N ALA A 221 -3.04 7.34 -6.76
CA ALA A 221 -2.73 5.97 -6.36
C ALA A 221 -1.68 5.39 -7.30
N VAL A 222 -0.77 4.59 -6.76
CA VAL A 222 0.24 3.88 -7.55
C VAL A 222 0.41 2.47 -7.03
N GLY A 223 0.50 1.53 -7.96
CA GLY A 223 0.84 0.14 -7.76
C GLY A 223 1.55 -0.34 -9.02
N ASP A 224 2.26 -1.47 -8.96
CA ASP A 224 2.86 -2.02 -10.18
C ASP A 224 1.88 -3.00 -10.84
N PRO A 225 1.41 -2.77 -12.10
CA PRO A 225 1.84 -1.77 -13.09
C PRO A 225 0.89 -0.58 -13.30
N TYR A 226 0.02 -0.26 -12.35
CA TYR A 226 -1.05 0.72 -12.49
C TYR A 226 -0.80 2.05 -11.76
N VAL A 227 -1.15 3.15 -12.39
CA VAL A 227 -1.29 4.46 -11.74
C VAL A 227 -2.72 4.94 -11.94
N ALA A 228 -3.29 5.58 -10.92
CA ALA A 228 -4.61 6.16 -11.02
C ALA A 228 -4.71 7.53 -10.38
N MET A 229 -5.59 8.35 -10.94
CA MET A 229 -6.00 9.63 -10.38
C MET A 229 -7.51 9.62 -10.20
N VAL A 230 -7.96 10.01 -9.01
CA VAL A 230 -9.39 10.15 -8.68
C VAL A 230 -9.75 11.62 -8.69
N PHE A 231 -10.77 11.94 -9.48
CA PHE A 231 -11.31 13.28 -9.68
C PHE A 231 -12.71 13.39 -9.08
N PRO A 232 -13.26 14.61 -8.98
CA PRO A 232 -14.67 14.85 -8.72
C PRO A 232 -15.60 14.04 -9.62
N ALA A 233 -16.84 13.87 -9.15
CA ALA A 233 -17.87 13.08 -9.83
C ALA A 233 -17.46 11.61 -10.10
N ARG A 234 -16.64 11.02 -9.21
CA ARG A 234 -16.23 9.60 -9.28
C ARG A 234 -15.54 9.21 -10.59
N ARG A 235 -14.89 10.17 -11.24
CA ARG A 235 -14.08 9.92 -12.42
C ARG A 235 -12.70 9.43 -12.01
N ILE A 236 -12.25 8.35 -12.61
CA ILE A 236 -11.01 7.66 -12.29
C ILE A 236 -10.21 7.50 -13.58
N LEU A 237 -9.07 8.17 -13.69
CA LEU A 237 -8.09 7.85 -14.71
C LEU A 237 -7.31 6.64 -14.24
N ILE A 238 -7.27 5.55 -15.01
CA ILE A 238 -6.43 4.39 -14.74
C ILE A 238 -5.50 4.17 -15.92
N ILE A 239 -4.21 4.03 -15.65
CA ILE A 239 -3.17 3.80 -16.65
C ILE A 239 -2.34 2.60 -16.23
N ASN A 240 -2.23 1.61 -17.10
CA ASN A 240 -1.15 0.63 -17.02
C ASN A 240 0.08 1.24 -17.69
N TRP A 241 0.98 1.79 -16.88
CA TRP A 241 2.13 2.56 -17.38
C TRP A 241 3.20 1.66 -18.00
N ARG A 242 3.24 0.36 -17.67
CA ARG A 242 4.14 -0.60 -18.34
C ARG A 242 3.66 -0.96 -19.74
N ALA A 243 2.36 -1.26 -19.88
CA ALA A 243 1.76 -1.62 -21.17
C ALA A 243 1.41 -0.39 -22.03
N CYS A 244 1.56 0.82 -21.50
CA CYS A 244 1.26 2.08 -22.18
C CYS A 244 -0.20 2.12 -22.67
N VAL A 245 -1.12 1.65 -21.84
CA VAL A 245 -2.58 1.68 -22.09
C VAL A 245 -3.28 2.38 -20.94
N GLY A 246 -4.41 3.04 -21.20
CA GLY A 246 -5.17 3.71 -20.16
C GLY A 246 -6.53 4.19 -20.64
N ALA A 247 -7.43 4.42 -19.69
CA ALA A 247 -8.77 4.96 -19.96
C ALA A 247 -9.26 5.79 -18.77
N ILE A 248 -10.30 6.59 -19.03
CA ILE A 248 -11.04 7.30 -17.99
C ILE A 248 -12.27 6.47 -17.69
N TYR A 249 -12.52 6.25 -16.42
CA TYR A 249 -13.65 5.50 -15.93
C TYR A 249 -14.54 6.37 -15.07
N GLU A 250 -15.83 6.13 -15.12
CA GLU A 250 -16.81 6.61 -14.14
C GLU A 250 -17.27 5.41 -13.34
N LEU A 251 -17.16 5.50 -12.01
CA LEU A 251 -17.65 4.42 -11.16
C LEU A 251 -19.18 4.51 -11.09
N GLU A 252 -19.85 3.45 -11.54
CA GLU A 252 -21.30 3.33 -11.46
C GLU A 252 -21.75 3.49 -10.00
N ASP A 253 -22.74 4.36 -9.73
CA ASP A 253 -23.30 4.50 -8.39
C ASP A 253 -24.20 3.31 -8.10
N PRO A 254 -23.85 2.42 -7.16
CA PRO A 254 -24.67 1.24 -6.94
C PRO A 254 -26.01 1.57 -6.26
N ASP A 255 -26.19 2.79 -5.74
CA ASP A 255 -27.33 3.13 -4.87
C ASP A 255 -28.03 4.46 -5.23
N TRP A 256 -28.76 4.45 -6.36
CA TRP A 256 -30.14 4.97 -6.36
C TRP A 256 -31.14 3.87 -5.94
N ILE A 257 -30.65 2.66 -5.63
CA ILE A 257 -31.46 1.45 -5.39
C ILE A 257 -31.71 1.19 -3.90
N ASN A 258 -30.94 1.78 -2.98
CA ASN A 258 -31.27 1.76 -1.55
C ASN A 258 -31.89 3.10 -1.10
N ASN A 259 -33.21 3.23 -1.26
CA ASN A 259 -34.08 4.17 -0.53
C ASN A 259 -34.14 3.83 0.98
N ALA A 260 -33.00 3.53 1.61
CA ALA A 260 -32.92 3.55 3.06
C ALA A 260 -32.84 5.03 3.47
N PRO A 261 -33.60 5.47 4.50
CA PRO A 261 -33.57 6.86 4.92
C PRO A 261 -32.12 7.20 5.29
N VAL A 262 -31.53 8.11 4.52
CA VAL A 262 -30.38 8.88 4.98
C VAL A 262 -30.87 9.53 6.26
N LEU A 263 -30.44 9.01 7.41
CA LEU A 263 -30.66 9.67 8.68
C LEU A 263 -29.87 10.98 8.58
N GLU A 264 -30.55 12.05 8.16
CA GLU A 264 -30.09 13.43 8.20
C GLU A 264 -29.83 13.81 9.67
N GLY A 265 -28.71 13.33 10.19
CA GLY A 265 -28.11 13.83 11.41
C GLY A 265 -27.23 14.99 11.03
N ILE A 266 -27.60 16.20 11.48
CA ILE A 266 -26.75 17.37 11.45
C ILE A 266 -25.54 17.07 12.35
N LEU A 267 -24.48 16.51 11.76
CA LEU A 267 -23.16 16.48 12.39
C LEU A 267 -22.61 17.90 12.26
N ASN A 268 -22.51 18.61 13.38
CA ASN A 268 -21.91 19.93 13.45
C ASN A 268 -20.57 19.95 12.69
N ASP A 269 -20.45 20.92 11.77
CA ASP A 269 -19.43 21.14 10.73
C ASP A 269 -17.95 21.15 11.18
N GLU A 270 -17.62 20.93 12.45
CA GLU A 270 -16.24 21.15 12.92
C GLU A 270 -15.31 19.95 12.71
N HIS A 271 -15.84 18.73 12.50
CA HIS A 271 -15.02 17.51 12.34
C HIS A 271 -15.47 16.59 11.20
N VAL A 272 -16.31 17.08 10.29
CA VAL A 272 -16.68 16.30 9.10
C VAL A 272 -15.46 16.22 8.21
N LEU A 273 -14.89 15.01 8.07
CA LEU A 273 -13.95 14.71 6.99
C LEU A 273 -14.65 15.14 5.70
N TRP A 274 -14.14 16.21 5.07
CA TRP A 274 -14.65 16.67 3.79
C TRP A 274 -14.71 15.46 2.86
N GLY A 275 -15.88 15.23 2.25
CA GLY A 275 -16.10 14.08 1.38
C GLY A 275 -14.92 13.91 0.41
N GLY A 276 -14.44 12.68 0.29
CA GLY A 276 -13.26 12.36 -0.49
C GLY A 276 -13.39 10.97 -1.07
N ASP A 277 -12.91 10.81 -2.29
CA ASP A 277 -12.82 9.51 -2.93
C ASP A 277 -11.34 9.14 -3.09
N SER A 278 -11.01 7.89 -2.78
CA SER A 278 -9.65 7.37 -2.87
C SER A 278 -9.63 6.01 -3.54
N LEU A 279 -8.49 5.65 -4.13
CA LEU A 279 -8.28 4.36 -4.76
C LEU A 279 -7.03 3.69 -4.20
N VAL A 280 -7.09 2.39 -3.95
CA VAL A 280 -5.94 1.58 -3.55
C VAL A 280 -5.86 0.35 -4.45
N PHE A 281 -4.72 0.13 -5.08
CA PHE A 281 -4.48 -1.09 -5.86
C PHE A 281 -4.18 -2.28 -4.96
N ARG A 282 -4.71 -3.45 -5.32
CA ARG A 282 -4.27 -4.70 -4.70
C ARG A 282 -2.91 -5.11 -5.27
N PRO A 283 -1.90 -5.39 -4.44
CA PRO A 283 -0.61 -5.85 -4.93
C PRO A 283 -0.74 -7.15 -5.73
N GLY A 284 -0.18 -7.19 -6.95
CA GLY A 284 -0.13 -8.39 -7.78
C GLY A 284 -1.43 -8.80 -8.47
N GLU A 285 -2.54 -8.10 -8.23
CA GLU A 285 -3.86 -8.40 -8.82
C GLU A 285 -4.34 -7.22 -9.68
N PRO A 286 -5.06 -7.46 -10.80
CA PRO A 286 -5.72 -6.41 -11.57
C PRO A 286 -7.02 -5.98 -10.86
N VAL A 287 -6.94 -5.65 -9.58
CA VAL A 287 -8.07 -5.30 -8.71
C VAL A 287 -7.72 -4.04 -7.94
N ALA A 288 -8.68 -3.14 -7.79
CA ALA A 288 -8.55 -1.98 -6.92
C ALA A 288 -9.71 -1.91 -5.92
N VAL A 289 -9.48 -1.23 -4.80
CA VAL A 289 -10.50 -0.87 -3.83
C VAL A 289 -10.69 0.63 -3.91
N PHE A 290 -11.89 1.04 -4.31
CA PHE A 290 -12.33 2.42 -4.27
C PHE A 290 -13.01 2.70 -2.93
N VAL A 291 -12.57 3.75 -2.26
CA VAL A 291 -13.04 4.17 -0.94
C VAL A 291 -13.75 5.49 -1.11
N SER A 292 -15.05 5.51 -0.82
CA SER A 292 -15.87 6.72 -0.84
C SER A 292 -16.23 7.13 0.59
N PHE A 293 -15.84 8.34 0.96
CA PHE A 293 -16.21 8.97 2.23
C PHE A 293 -17.44 9.85 2.02
N LYS A 294 -18.57 9.46 2.63
CA LYS A 294 -19.81 10.26 2.64
C LYS A 294 -20.11 10.72 4.07
N SER A 295 -20.87 11.81 4.22
CA SER A 295 -21.39 12.21 5.52
C SER A 295 -22.18 11.05 6.14
N GLY A 296 -21.67 10.49 7.23
CA GLY A 296 -22.31 9.36 7.93
C GLY A 296 -21.74 7.97 7.64
N GLY A 297 -20.75 7.79 6.75
CA GLY A 297 -20.16 6.46 6.54
C GLY A 297 -19.02 6.36 5.53
N ILE A 298 -18.45 5.16 5.46
CA ILE A 298 -17.44 4.76 4.47
C ILE A 298 -18.03 3.66 3.61
N THR A 299 -17.91 3.80 2.29
CA THR A 299 -18.21 2.71 1.36
C THR A 299 -16.96 2.24 0.63
N LEU A 300 -16.77 0.92 0.59
CA LEU A 300 -15.68 0.24 -0.10
C LEU A 300 -16.26 -0.50 -1.31
N HIS A 301 -15.78 -0.17 -2.50
CA HIS A 301 -16.09 -0.87 -3.74
C HIS A 301 -14.86 -1.62 -4.21
N THR A 302 -14.97 -2.93 -4.41
CA THR A 302 -13.92 -3.69 -5.10
C THR A 302 -14.22 -3.64 -6.60
N ILE A 303 -13.24 -3.23 -7.40
CA ILE A 303 -13.36 -3.09 -8.85
C ILE A 303 -12.29 -3.92 -9.55
N ASP A 304 -12.68 -4.61 -10.61
CA ASP A 304 -11.74 -5.29 -11.50
C ASP A 304 -11.21 -4.26 -12.52
N ILE A 305 -9.89 -4.22 -12.72
CA ILE A 305 -9.24 -3.30 -13.65
C ILE A 305 -9.34 -3.91 -15.06
N PRO A 306 -9.99 -3.25 -16.03
CA PRO A 306 -10.17 -3.81 -17.36
C PRO A 306 -8.84 -4.01 -18.08
N SER A 307 -8.67 -5.15 -18.76
CA SER A 307 -7.46 -5.47 -19.52
C SER A 307 -7.45 -4.87 -20.93
N ASP A 308 -8.60 -4.46 -21.45
CA ASP A 308 -8.83 -4.00 -22.84
C ASP A 308 -8.73 -2.47 -22.99
N MET A 309 -7.81 -1.85 -22.23
CA MET A 309 -7.57 -0.41 -22.29
C MET A 309 -6.93 0.02 -23.63
N PRO A 310 -7.32 1.18 -24.20
CA PRO A 310 -6.73 1.67 -25.44
C PRO A 310 -5.27 2.09 -25.24
N ALA A 311 -4.47 1.94 -26.31
CA ALA A 311 -3.07 2.34 -26.34
C ALA A 311 -2.90 3.87 -26.26
N ILE A 312 -1.91 4.29 -25.48
CA ILE A 312 -1.51 5.68 -25.34
C ILE A 312 -0.54 6.01 -26.48
N GLN A 313 -1.04 6.69 -27.51
CA GLN A 313 -0.29 6.95 -28.74
C GLN A 313 0.90 7.92 -28.55
N SER A 314 0.88 8.77 -27.51
CA SER A 314 2.00 9.66 -27.18
C SER A 314 2.03 10.06 -25.71
N PHE A 315 3.22 9.98 -25.10
CA PHE A 315 3.56 10.48 -23.75
C PHE A 315 3.70 12.02 -23.69
N SER A 316 3.11 12.74 -24.65
CA SER A 316 2.97 14.20 -24.60
C SER A 316 1.57 14.65 -24.99
N ALA A 317 0.67 13.71 -25.28
CA ALA A 317 -0.69 14.01 -25.68
C ALA A 317 -1.59 14.32 -24.47
N SER A 318 -2.47 15.28 -24.68
CA SER A 318 -3.59 15.62 -23.82
C SER A 318 -4.59 14.45 -23.73
N ILE A 319 -5.09 14.10 -22.54
CA ILE A 319 -6.13 13.04 -22.38
C ILE A 319 -7.55 13.48 -22.77
N SER A 320 -7.73 14.65 -23.39
CA SER A 320 -9.05 15.22 -23.75
C SER A 320 -9.84 14.39 -24.75
N GLY A 321 -9.22 13.42 -25.44
CA GLY A 321 -9.86 12.51 -26.38
C GLY A 321 -9.99 11.06 -25.90
N TRP A 322 -9.72 10.79 -24.62
CA TRP A 322 -9.75 9.42 -24.10
C TRP A 322 -11.18 8.92 -23.91
N THR A 323 -11.38 7.62 -24.11
CA THR A 323 -12.67 6.96 -23.94
C THR A 323 -13.10 7.03 -22.47
N ASN A 324 -14.27 7.60 -22.20
CA ASN A 324 -14.95 7.45 -20.91
C ASN A 324 -15.69 6.11 -20.92
N ARG A 325 -15.42 5.27 -19.93
CA ARG A 325 -16.09 3.97 -19.73
C ARG A 325 -16.75 3.95 -18.35
N VAL A 326 -17.70 3.05 -18.14
CA VAL A 326 -18.31 2.85 -16.82
C VAL A 326 -17.69 1.61 -16.17
N LEU A 327 -17.34 1.71 -14.89
CA LEU A 327 -16.92 0.56 -14.07
C LEU A 327 -18.02 0.20 -13.08
N SER A 328 -18.41 -1.07 -13.08
CA SER A 328 -19.28 -1.64 -12.07
C SER A 328 -18.46 -2.26 -10.94
N ALA A 329 -18.89 -2.08 -9.70
CA ALA A 329 -18.24 -2.70 -8.55
C ALA A 329 -18.54 -4.21 -8.51
N ARG A 330 -17.50 -5.02 -8.34
CA ARG A 330 -17.62 -6.47 -8.09
C ARG A 330 -18.33 -6.76 -6.77
N SER A 331 -18.04 -5.95 -5.76
CA SER A 331 -18.67 -6.04 -4.43
C SER A 331 -18.63 -4.69 -3.73
N GLN A 332 -19.62 -4.45 -2.88
CA GLN A 332 -19.74 -3.24 -2.07
C GLN A 332 -19.86 -3.59 -0.59
N PHE A 333 -19.19 -2.81 0.24
CA PHE A 333 -19.33 -2.84 1.69
C PHE A 333 -19.51 -1.43 2.22
N THR A 334 -20.62 -1.16 2.90
CA THR A 334 -20.90 0.15 3.49
C THR A 334 -20.92 0.03 5.01
N HIS A 335 -20.14 0.87 5.68
CA HIS A 335 -20.18 1.03 7.12
C HIS A 335 -20.67 2.43 7.47
N ASN A 336 -21.80 2.51 8.17
CA ASN A 336 -22.32 3.78 8.67
C ASN A 336 -21.78 4.03 10.06
N PHE A 337 -21.26 5.23 10.29
CA PHE A 337 -20.85 5.65 11.62
C PHE A 337 -22.09 5.86 12.49
N PRO A 338 -22.10 5.38 13.75
CA PRO A 338 -23.20 5.63 14.64
C PRO A 338 -23.33 7.14 14.88
N ASN A 339 -24.54 7.69 14.69
CA ASN A 339 -24.88 9.04 15.14
C ASN A 339 -24.65 9.09 16.65
N VAL A 340 -23.64 9.82 17.12
CA VAL A 340 -23.52 10.16 18.53
C VAL A 340 -24.42 11.39 18.74
N PRO A 341 -25.59 11.25 19.39
CA PRO A 341 -26.43 12.41 19.65
C PRO A 341 -25.64 13.42 20.50
N ALA A 342 -25.74 14.70 20.11
CA ALA A 342 -25.00 15.82 20.69
C ALA A 342 -25.17 15.97 22.23
N SER A 343 -26.14 15.26 22.83
CA SER A 343 -26.49 15.35 24.25
C SER A 343 -25.58 14.56 25.19
N ASN A 344 -24.61 13.75 24.72
CA ASN A 344 -23.74 12.95 25.59
C ASN A 344 -22.30 13.47 25.75
N LYS A 345 -22.03 14.73 25.38
CA LYS A 345 -20.78 15.39 25.77
C LYS A 345 -20.94 15.99 27.17
N VAL A 346 -20.74 15.18 28.21
CA VAL A 346 -20.35 15.67 29.54
C VAL A 346 -18.85 15.46 29.65
N PHE A 347 -18.11 16.56 29.72
CA PHE A 347 -16.68 16.58 30.07
C PHE A 347 -16.49 16.38 31.57
#